data_AF-A0A1L8CQ33-F1
#
_entry.id   AF-A0A1L8CQ33-F1
#
_cell.length_a   1.000
_cell.length_b   1.000
_cell.length_c   1.000
_cell.angle_alpha   90.00
_cell.angle_beta   90.00
_cell.angle_gamma   90.00
#
_symmetry.space_group_name_H-M   'P 1'
#
loop_
_entity.id
_entity.type
_entity.pdbx_description
1 polymer ?
#
loop_
_entity_poly.entity_id
_entity_poly.type
_entity_poly.pdbx_seq_one_letter_code
_entity_poly.pdbx_strand_id
1 'polypeptide(L)'
;MSPQNSLETKKPREQAGRDSFARYKAQVRSAAIASLSILEGGEVDRVYCDLHDDFVIRRNIDGKSLYDFYQVKTHGKSNHNWTICEIFGIDPKVKDQSKISSNKIKDSFGGKLLLHTVNFGENCQAVVFQTNVNLHDSLEALVQDIEVGDYTNNCINLILERFNDCYSSDAGGNISSTSAKECLQKLKVETDVIYLKEGSNYFEPVVKVSISTQN
;
A
#
# COMPACT_ATOMS: atom_id res chain seq x y z
N MET A 1 -15.81 25.10 -2.28
CA MET A 1 -14.92 24.32 -1.41
C MET A 1 -15.63 23.02 -1.09
N SER A 2 -15.26 21.95 -1.80
CA SER A 2 -15.75 20.60 -1.49
C SER A 2 -15.17 20.17 -0.13
N PRO A 3 -15.90 19.43 0.71
CA PRO A 3 -15.36 18.95 1.97
C PRO A 3 -14.18 18.02 1.67
N GLN A 4 -13.01 18.33 2.22
CA GLN A 4 -11.89 17.39 2.24
C GLN A 4 -12.32 16.19 3.10
N ASN A 5 -12.24 14.99 2.54
CA ASN A 5 -12.62 13.78 3.26
C ASN A 5 -11.57 13.44 4.32
N SER A 6 -11.94 13.54 5.60
CA SER A 6 -11.16 13.03 6.73
C SER A 6 -11.42 11.54 6.96
N LEU A 7 -10.41 10.81 7.45
CA LEU A 7 -10.45 9.37 7.75
C LEU A 7 -11.68 8.95 8.59
N GLU A 8 -12.10 9.84 9.49
CA GLU A 8 -13.22 9.68 10.44
C GLU A 8 -14.62 9.53 9.81
N THR A 9 -14.77 9.60 8.48
CA THR A 9 -16.08 9.66 7.80
C THR A 9 -16.54 8.36 7.10
N LYS A 10 -15.77 7.26 7.14
CA LYS A 10 -16.04 6.02 6.37
C LYS A 10 -16.50 4.84 7.24
N LYS A 11 -17.51 4.08 6.79
CA LYS A 11 -18.06 2.90 7.53
C LYS A 11 -17.19 1.63 7.38
N PRO A 12 -17.13 0.75 8.41
CA PRO A 12 -16.33 -0.49 8.40
C PRO A 12 -17.01 -1.66 7.68
N ARG A 13 -16.25 -2.69 7.22
CA ARG A 13 -16.77 -3.71 6.29
C ARG A 13 -16.31 -5.18 6.43
N GLU A 14 -15.68 -5.62 7.53
CA GLU A 14 -15.13 -7.01 7.61
C GLU A 14 -15.90 -8.02 8.49
N GLN A 15 -15.79 -9.30 8.09
CA GLN A 15 -16.28 -10.52 8.77
C GLN A 15 -15.16 -11.20 9.57
N ALA A 16 -15.50 -11.71 10.76
CA ALA A 16 -14.58 -12.34 11.71
C ALA A 16 -14.35 -13.85 11.47
N GLY A 17 -13.09 -14.32 11.60
CA GLY A 17 -12.70 -15.73 11.54
C GLY A 17 -11.32 -16.02 12.21
N ARG A 18 -10.94 -17.29 12.33
CA ARG A 18 -9.71 -17.73 13.05
C ARG A 18 -8.40 -17.35 12.35
N ASP A 19 -8.40 -17.37 11.00
CA ASP A 19 -7.30 -16.84 10.17
C ASP A 19 -7.15 -15.32 10.27
N SER A 20 -8.20 -14.61 10.70
CA SER A 20 -8.16 -13.17 10.91
C SER A 20 -7.21 -12.80 12.06
N PHE A 21 -7.01 -13.69 13.05
CA PHE A 21 -6.17 -13.38 14.22
C PHE A 21 -4.67 -13.32 13.91
N ALA A 22 -4.17 -14.24 13.08
CA ALA A 22 -2.75 -14.25 12.69
C ALA A 22 -2.41 -13.08 11.75
N ARG A 23 -3.32 -12.76 10.81
CA ARG A 23 -3.20 -11.58 9.94
C ARG A 23 -3.26 -10.28 10.74
N TYR A 24 -4.20 -10.18 11.69
CA TYR A 24 -4.26 -9.06 12.63
C TYR A 24 -2.96 -8.89 13.43
N LYS A 25 -2.32 -9.98 13.84
CA LYS A 25 -1.03 -9.93 14.54
C LYS A 25 0.10 -9.36 13.67
N ALA A 26 0.13 -9.67 12.38
CA ALA A 26 1.13 -9.11 11.46
C ALA A 26 0.95 -7.59 11.28
N GLN A 27 -0.30 -7.15 11.11
CA GLN A 27 -0.65 -5.72 11.04
C GLN A 27 -0.24 -4.98 12.32
N VAL A 28 -0.60 -5.52 13.49
CA VAL A 28 -0.26 -4.94 14.80
C VAL A 28 1.25 -4.84 14.99
N ARG A 29 2.03 -5.84 14.55
CA ARG A 29 3.49 -5.78 14.62
C ARG A 29 4.07 -4.67 13.76
N SER A 30 3.57 -4.50 12.54
CA SER A 30 4.03 -3.42 11.65
C SER A 30 3.69 -2.04 12.22
N ALA A 31 2.44 -1.84 12.65
CA ALA A 31 2.00 -0.61 13.28
C ALA A 31 2.78 -0.30 14.58
N ALA A 32 3.12 -1.33 15.37
CA ALA A 32 3.94 -1.16 16.57
C ALA A 32 5.35 -0.67 16.25
N ILE A 33 6.00 -1.23 15.21
CA ILE A 33 7.31 -0.74 14.75
C ILE A 33 7.20 0.71 14.27
N ALA A 34 6.20 1.03 13.45
CA ALA A 34 5.97 2.42 13.00
C ALA A 34 5.73 3.38 14.18
N SER A 35 5.07 2.91 15.25
CA SER A 35 4.82 3.72 16.45
C SER A 35 6.09 4.01 17.24
N LEU A 36 7.12 3.14 17.17
CA LEU A 36 8.41 3.42 17.81
C LEU A 36 9.12 4.61 17.15
N SER A 37 8.93 4.83 15.85
CA SER A 37 9.48 6.00 15.15
C SER A 37 8.93 7.33 15.65
N ILE A 38 7.78 7.34 16.35
CA ILE A 38 7.30 8.54 17.05
C ILE A 38 8.28 8.92 18.18
N LEU A 39 8.81 7.93 18.88
CA LEU A 39 9.72 8.12 20.01
C LEU A 39 11.12 8.58 19.57
N GLU A 40 11.47 8.39 18.29
CA GLU A 40 12.71 8.87 17.70
C GLU A 40 12.73 10.40 17.50
N GLY A 41 11.61 11.09 17.74
CA GLY A 41 11.52 12.55 17.69
C GLY A 41 11.65 13.14 16.27
N GLY A 42 11.48 12.31 15.25
CA GLY A 42 11.47 12.70 13.84
C GLY A 42 10.12 13.26 13.38
N GLU A 43 9.84 13.12 12.08
CA GLU A 43 8.63 13.67 11.46
C GLU A 43 7.36 12.89 11.78
N VAL A 44 7.47 11.63 12.19
CA VAL A 44 6.32 10.76 12.48
C VAL A 44 5.69 11.19 13.80
N ASP A 45 4.44 11.65 13.77
CA ASP A 45 3.74 12.14 14.96
C ASP A 45 2.53 11.30 15.35
N ARG A 46 1.98 10.49 14.43
CA ARG A 46 0.85 9.57 14.68
C ARG A 46 0.91 8.33 13.81
N VAL A 47 0.41 7.23 14.35
CA VAL A 47 0.09 6.00 13.61
C VAL A 47 -1.39 5.69 13.85
N TYR A 48 -2.15 5.57 12.76
CA TYR A 48 -3.55 5.16 12.78
C TYR A 48 -3.64 3.68 12.43
N CYS A 49 -4.23 2.88 13.31
CA CYS A 49 -4.44 1.45 13.10
C CYS A 49 -5.90 1.14 12.72
N ASP A 50 -6.60 2.11 12.12
CA ASP A 50 -8.03 2.03 11.90
C ASP A 50 -8.40 1.44 10.55
N LEU A 51 -9.60 0.87 10.48
CA LEU A 51 -10.02 -0.11 9.48
C LEU A 51 -10.20 0.51 8.08
N HIS A 52 -9.31 0.22 7.12
CA HIS A 52 -9.51 0.16 5.65
C HIS A 52 -8.15 -0.10 4.97
N ASP A 53 -7.10 0.46 5.54
CA ASP A 53 -5.68 0.15 5.33
C ASP A 53 -5.14 -0.55 6.57
N ASP A 54 -4.11 -1.37 6.42
CA ASP A 54 -3.60 -2.15 7.55
C ASP A 54 -3.01 -1.25 8.65
N PHE A 55 -2.48 -0.08 8.27
CA PHE A 55 -2.24 1.08 9.15
C PHE A 55 -1.85 2.30 8.29
N VAL A 56 -1.85 3.49 8.90
CA VAL A 56 -1.44 4.74 8.27
C VAL A 56 -0.43 5.45 9.16
N ILE A 57 0.69 5.89 8.60
CA ILE A 57 1.65 6.75 9.28
C ILE A 57 1.33 8.19 8.90
N ARG A 58 1.22 9.08 9.89
CA ARG A 58 1.20 10.52 9.66
C ARG A 58 2.54 11.12 10.02
N ARG A 59 3.05 11.91 9.08
CA ARG A 59 4.24 12.74 9.23
C ARG A 59 3.84 14.19 9.28
N ASN A 60 4.47 14.96 10.15
CA ASN A 60 4.37 16.40 10.21
C ASN A 60 5.67 17.02 9.73
N ILE A 61 5.66 17.56 8.52
CA ILE A 61 6.80 18.21 7.89
C ILE A 61 6.43 19.66 7.66
N ASP A 62 7.14 20.59 8.29
CA ASP A 62 6.90 22.03 8.21
C ASP A 62 5.44 22.44 8.47
N GLY A 63 4.77 21.77 9.40
CA GLY A 63 3.37 22.02 9.76
C GLY A 63 2.35 21.39 8.80
N LYS A 64 2.78 20.66 7.77
CA LYS A 64 1.92 19.91 6.84
C LYS A 64 1.82 18.45 7.26
N SER A 65 0.59 17.93 7.28
CA SER A 65 0.34 16.51 7.53
C SER A 65 0.42 15.71 6.23
N LEU A 66 1.41 14.83 6.15
CA LEU A 66 1.58 13.85 5.08
C LEU A 66 1.27 12.44 5.59
N TYR A 67 0.83 11.56 4.69
CA TYR A 67 0.36 10.23 5.03
C TYR A 67 1.04 9.16 4.18
N ASP A 68 1.55 8.12 4.85
CA ASP A 68 1.95 6.87 4.22
C ASP A 68 0.89 5.80 4.55
N PHE A 69 0.23 5.26 3.54
CA PHE A 69 -0.81 4.23 3.71
C PHE A 69 -0.20 2.85 3.51
N TYR A 70 -0.37 1.94 4.46
CA TYR A 70 0.20 0.61 4.40
C TYR A 70 -0.88 -0.46 4.22
N GLN A 71 -0.67 -1.35 3.25
CA GLN A 71 -1.39 -2.60 3.12
C GLN A 71 -0.41 -3.78 3.33
N VAL A 72 -0.45 -4.34 4.53
CA VAL A 72 0.19 -5.57 4.98
C VAL A 72 -0.57 -6.82 4.50
N LYS A 73 0.09 -7.66 3.69
CA LYS A 73 -0.40 -9.00 3.34
C LYS A 73 0.63 -10.05 3.67
N THR A 74 0.20 -11.10 4.34
CA THR A 74 1.06 -12.24 4.66
C THR A 74 0.66 -13.49 3.90
N HIS A 75 1.65 -14.33 3.60
CA HIS A 75 1.46 -15.64 3.03
C HIS A 75 2.15 -16.71 3.88
N GLY A 76 1.46 -17.81 4.16
CA GLY A 76 1.95 -18.88 5.06
C GLY A 76 3.06 -19.73 4.45
N LYS A 77 3.16 -19.79 3.11
CA LYS A 77 4.27 -20.45 2.41
C LYS A 77 5.35 -19.42 2.10
N SER A 78 6.55 -19.59 2.64
CA SER A 78 7.69 -18.69 2.47
C SER A 78 8.22 -18.62 1.03
N ASN A 79 8.00 -19.66 0.23
CA ASN A 79 8.40 -19.72 -1.17
C ASN A 79 7.35 -19.20 -2.15
N HIS A 80 6.24 -18.64 -1.65
CA HIS A 80 5.28 -17.97 -2.50
C HIS A 80 5.80 -16.60 -2.92
N ASN A 81 5.63 -16.27 -4.19
CA ASN A 81 6.00 -14.99 -4.76
C ASN A 81 4.76 -14.31 -5.31
N TRP A 82 4.47 -13.10 -4.85
CA TRP A 82 3.32 -12.33 -5.31
C TRP A 82 3.44 -12.00 -6.80
N THR A 83 2.34 -12.15 -7.53
CA THR A 83 2.30 -11.89 -8.98
C THR A 83 1.56 -10.60 -9.32
N ILE A 84 1.76 -10.10 -10.55
CA ILE A 84 1.02 -8.94 -11.08
C ILE A 84 -0.51 -9.17 -11.01
N CYS A 85 -0.96 -10.40 -11.27
CA CYS A 85 -2.38 -10.74 -11.21
C CYS A 85 -2.95 -10.63 -9.79
N GLU A 86 -2.18 -11.00 -8.77
CA GLU A 86 -2.62 -10.91 -7.37
C GLU A 86 -2.61 -9.46 -6.87
N ILE A 87 -1.59 -8.69 -7.23
CA ILE A 87 -1.45 -7.31 -6.75
C ILE A 87 -2.33 -6.34 -7.53
N PHE A 88 -2.43 -6.46 -8.85
CA PHE A 88 -3.12 -5.50 -9.72
C PHE A 88 -4.36 -6.05 -10.42
N GLY A 89 -4.68 -7.34 -10.27
CA GLY A 89 -5.81 -7.95 -10.99
C GLY A 89 -5.59 -8.09 -12.50
N ILE A 90 -4.35 -7.94 -12.97
CA ILE A 90 -3.96 -7.99 -14.38
C ILE A 90 -3.28 -9.34 -14.64
N ASP A 91 -3.89 -10.16 -15.49
CA ASP A 91 -3.25 -11.40 -15.97
C ASP A 91 -2.43 -11.09 -17.24
N PRO A 92 -1.09 -11.11 -17.18
CA PRO A 92 -0.23 -10.79 -18.32
C PRO A 92 -0.38 -11.77 -19.49
N LYS A 93 -0.97 -12.95 -19.26
CA LYS A 93 -1.15 -13.99 -20.30
C LYS A 93 -2.38 -13.75 -21.17
N VAL A 94 -3.27 -12.84 -20.77
CA VAL A 94 -4.45 -12.50 -21.56
C VAL A 94 -4.02 -11.71 -22.80
N LYS A 95 -4.17 -12.33 -23.97
CA LYS A 95 -3.79 -11.73 -25.27
C LYS A 95 -4.57 -10.45 -25.60
N ASP A 96 -5.82 -10.38 -25.15
CA ASP A 96 -6.71 -9.25 -25.39
C ASP A 96 -6.94 -8.49 -24.08
N GLN A 97 -6.09 -7.51 -23.82
CA GLN A 97 -6.14 -6.71 -22.60
C GLN A 97 -7.41 -5.86 -22.48
N SER A 98 -8.17 -5.67 -23.56
CA SER A 98 -9.47 -4.98 -23.50
C SER A 98 -10.46 -5.69 -22.57
N LYS A 99 -10.30 -7.01 -22.39
CA LYS A 99 -11.13 -7.87 -21.52
C LYS A 99 -10.82 -7.73 -20.04
N ILE A 100 -9.73 -7.07 -19.68
CA ILE A 100 -9.41 -6.78 -18.28
C ILE A 100 -10.31 -5.63 -17.84
N SER A 101 -11.24 -5.93 -16.93
CA SER A 101 -12.20 -4.95 -16.41
C SER A 101 -11.52 -3.99 -15.45
N SER A 102 -11.81 -2.70 -15.56
CA SER A 102 -11.31 -1.66 -14.63
C SER A 102 -11.66 -1.97 -13.17
N ASN A 103 -12.80 -2.62 -12.90
CA ASN A 103 -13.17 -3.08 -11.55
C ASN A 103 -12.17 -4.08 -10.95
N LYS A 104 -11.62 -5.00 -11.75
CA LYS A 104 -10.61 -5.95 -11.26
C LYS A 104 -9.33 -5.25 -10.84
N ILE A 105 -8.95 -4.20 -11.57
CA ILE A 105 -7.80 -3.36 -11.22
C ILE A 105 -8.12 -2.59 -9.94
N LYS A 106 -9.25 -1.88 -9.90
CA LYS A 106 -9.69 -1.09 -8.73
C LYS A 106 -9.81 -1.91 -7.44
N ASP A 107 -10.33 -3.14 -7.53
CA ASP A 107 -10.61 -3.99 -6.36
C ASP A 107 -9.38 -4.81 -5.89
N SER A 108 -8.29 -4.79 -6.67
CA SER A 108 -7.01 -5.41 -6.32
C SER A 108 -6.31 -4.70 -5.15
N PHE A 109 -5.27 -5.31 -4.57
CA PHE A 109 -4.51 -4.68 -3.47
C PHE A 109 -3.83 -3.38 -3.93
N GLY A 110 -3.16 -3.41 -5.08
CA GLY A 110 -2.54 -2.24 -5.70
C GLY A 110 -3.58 -1.18 -6.07
N GLY A 111 -4.74 -1.58 -6.60
CA GLY A 111 -5.81 -0.63 -6.94
C GLY A 111 -6.40 0.10 -5.73
N LYS A 112 -6.63 -0.62 -4.64
CA LYS A 112 -7.08 -0.02 -3.38
C LYS A 112 -6.04 0.92 -2.78
N LEU A 113 -4.76 0.58 -2.85
CA LEU A 113 -3.67 1.49 -2.45
C LEU A 113 -3.68 2.76 -3.31
N LEU A 114 -3.78 2.64 -4.63
CA LEU A 114 -3.82 3.79 -5.55
C LEU A 114 -5.05 4.69 -5.34
N LEU A 115 -6.16 4.16 -4.83
CA LEU A 115 -7.30 4.99 -4.48
C LEU A 115 -6.95 6.06 -3.43
N HIS A 116 -6.00 5.80 -2.52
CA HIS A 116 -5.56 6.79 -1.54
C HIS A 116 -4.76 7.92 -2.14
N THR A 117 -3.95 7.64 -3.16
CA THR A 117 -3.21 8.69 -3.86
C THR A 117 -4.17 9.67 -4.53
N VAL A 118 -5.33 9.18 -4.99
CA VAL A 118 -6.40 9.99 -5.55
C VAL A 118 -7.16 10.76 -4.47
N ASN A 119 -7.58 10.09 -3.40
CA ASN A 119 -8.41 10.70 -2.35
C ASN A 119 -7.66 11.74 -1.51
N PHE A 120 -6.36 11.52 -1.26
CA PHE A 120 -5.55 12.35 -0.38
C PHE A 120 -4.59 13.27 -1.15
N GLY A 121 -4.44 13.07 -2.47
CA GLY A 121 -3.70 13.98 -3.36
C GLY A 121 -2.29 14.27 -2.85
N GLU A 122 -1.96 15.55 -2.68
CA GLU A 122 -0.66 16.02 -2.17
C GLU A 122 -0.36 15.58 -0.73
N ASN A 123 -1.37 15.31 0.08
CA ASN A 123 -1.18 14.82 1.44
C ASN A 123 -0.81 13.33 1.47
N CYS A 124 -1.06 12.58 0.39
CA CYS A 124 -0.55 11.22 0.26
C CYS A 124 0.92 11.26 -0.15
N GLN A 125 1.82 10.82 0.72
CA GLN A 125 3.24 10.73 0.44
C GLN A 125 3.59 9.40 -0.23
N ALA A 126 3.10 8.28 0.32
CA ALA A 126 3.30 6.97 -0.26
C ALA A 126 2.11 6.03 0.01
N VAL A 127 2.00 5.00 -0.82
CA VAL A 127 1.11 3.86 -0.60
C VAL A 127 1.97 2.61 -0.69
N VAL A 128 1.97 1.79 0.35
CA VAL A 128 2.99 0.75 0.57
C VAL A 128 2.32 -0.60 0.68
N PHE A 129 2.67 -1.52 -0.23
CA PHE A 129 2.35 -2.93 -0.08
C PHE A 129 3.46 -3.61 0.71
N GLN A 130 3.15 -4.15 1.88
CA GLN A 130 4.12 -4.77 2.77
C GLN A 130 3.84 -6.27 2.94
N THR A 131 4.86 -7.11 2.85
CA THR A 131 4.67 -8.57 2.90
C THR A 131 5.85 -9.31 3.55
N ASN A 132 5.55 -10.48 4.11
CA ASN A 132 6.55 -11.39 4.70
C ASN A 132 7.25 -12.30 3.67
N VAL A 133 6.81 -12.27 2.41
CA VAL A 133 7.34 -13.06 1.29
C VAL A 133 7.75 -12.16 0.11
N ASN A 134 8.35 -12.74 -0.93
CA ASN A 134 8.94 -12.02 -2.05
C ASN A 134 7.95 -11.74 -3.19
N LEU A 135 8.42 -11.00 -4.20
CA LEU A 135 7.70 -10.77 -5.45
C LEU A 135 8.18 -11.75 -6.52
N HIS A 136 7.32 -11.98 -7.51
CA HIS A 136 7.75 -12.60 -8.76
C HIS A 136 8.57 -11.59 -9.58
N ASP A 137 9.61 -12.03 -10.29
CA ASP A 137 10.55 -11.16 -11.03
C ASP A 137 9.85 -10.15 -11.96
N SER A 138 8.77 -10.56 -12.61
CA SER A 138 7.98 -9.68 -13.49
C SER A 138 7.28 -8.54 -12.72
N LEU A 139 6.85 -8.79 -11.49
CA LEU A 139 6.26 -7.77 -10.63
C LEU A 139 7.35 -6.87 -10.05
N GLU A 140 8.50 -7.43 -9.65
CA GLU A 140 9.66 -6.65 -9.20
C GLU A 140 10.14 -5.66 -10.28
N ALA A 141 10.31 -6.14 -11.51
CA ALA A 141 10.64 -5.29 -12.65
C ALA A 141 9.59 -4.19 -12.87
N LEU A 142 8.29 -4.53 -12.79
CA LEU A 142 7.21 -3.55 -12.93
C LEU A 142 7.25 -2.47 -11.83
N VAL A 143 7.54 -2.84 -10.58
CA VAL A 143 7.67 -1.88 -9.47
C VAL A 143 8.89 -0.97 -9.69
N GLN A 144 10.00 -1.53 -10.16
CA GLN A 144 11.19 -0.75 -10.50
C GLN A 144 10.92 0.24 -11.64
N ASP A 145 10.23 -0.19 -12.69
CA ASP A 145 9.81 0.64 -13.82
C ASP A 145 8.96 1.83 -13.32
N ILE A 146 8.00 1.58 -12.41
CA ILE A 146 7.19 2.64 -11.79
C ILE A 146 8.08 3.63 -11.01
N GLU A 147 9.01 3.14 -10.20
CA GLU A 147 9.88 3.97 -9.36
C GLU A 147 10.75 4.92 -10.19
N VAL A 148 11.36 4.42 -11.28
CA VAL A 148 12.19 5.25 -12.18
C VAL A 148 11.38 6.06 -13.18
N GLY A 149 10.05 5.85 -13.25
CA GLY A 149 9.17 6.52 -14.19
C GLY A 149 9.30 5.99 -15.63
N ASP A 150 9.65 4.72 -15.80
CA ASP A 150 9.58 4.02 -17.08
C ASP A 150 8.15 3.47 -17.30
N TYR A 151 7.48 4.00 -18.32
CA TYR A 151 6.11 3.64 -18.69
C TYR A 151 6.07 2.78 -19.96
N THR A 152 7.17 2.12 -20.35
CA THR A 152 7.20 1.23 -21.52
C THR A 152 6.52 -0.11 -21.26
N ASN A 153 6.37 -0.50 -20.00
CA ASN A 153 5.73 -1.74 -19.61
C ASN A 153 4.23 -1.75 -19.96
N ASN A 154 3.77 -2.79 -20.66
CA ASN A 154 2.38 -2.93 -21.08
C ASN A 154 1.39 -2.93 -19.91
N CYS A 155 1.76 -3.53 -18.76
CA CYS A 155 0.88 -3.56 -17.60
C CYS A 155 0.72 -2.17 -16.98
N ILE A 156 1.80 -1.37 -16.95
CA ILE A 156 1.76 0.02 -16.48
C ILE A 156 0.87 0.85 -17.41
N ASN A 157 1.03 0.72 -18.73
CA ASN A 157 0.18 1.40 -19.69
C ASN A 157 -1.30 1.04 -19.51
N LEU A 158 -1.61 -0.24 -19.30
CA LEU A 158 -2.99 -0.67 -19.02
C LEU A 158 -3.55 -0.04 -17.73
N ILE A 159 -2.77 0.03 -16.65
CA ILE A 159 -3.18 0.69 -15.41
C ILE A 159 -3.50 2.16 -15.68
N LEU A 160 -2.65 2.86 -16.42
CA LEU A 160 -2.83 4.28 -16.75
C LEU A 160 -4.03 4.53 -17.68
N GLU A 161 -4.23 3.69 -18.70
CA GLU A 161 -5.37 3.75 -19.61
C GLU A 161 -6.69 3.59 -18.85
N ARG A 162 -6.74 2.68 -17.87
CA ARG A 162 -7.94 2.41 -17.07
C ARG A 162 -8.04 3.27 -15.81
N PHE A 163 -7.09 4.17 -15.57
CA PHE A 163 -7.01 4.92 -14.32
C PHE A 163 -8.26 5.79 -14.09
N ASN A 164 -8.74 6.46 -15.14
CA ASN A 164 -9.97 7.26 -15.06
C ASN A 164 -11.21 6.39 -14.83
N ASP A 165 -11.32 5.24 -15.48
CA ASP A 165 -12.41 4.30 -15.24
C ASP A 165 -12.40 3.79 -13.79
N CYS A 166 -11.22 3.67 -13.18
CA CYS A 166 -11.08 3.23 -11.80
C CYS A 166 -11.46 4.34 -10.81
N TYR A 167 -11.00 5.59 -11.02
CA TYR A 167 -10.97 6.58 -9.94
C TYR A 167 -11.62 7.93 -10.24
N SER A 168 -12.10 8.20 -11.46
CA SER A 168 -12.69 9.52 -11.80
C SER A 168 -13.88 9.89 -10.92
N SER A 169 -14.70 8.91 -10.53
CA SER A 169 -15.81 9.08 -9.59
C SER A 169 -15.34 9.50 -8.20
N ASP A 170 -14.20 8.97 -7.75
CA ASP A 170 -13.62 9.23 -6.44
C ASP A 170 -12.89 10.58 -6.41
N ALA A 171 -12.25 10.96 -7.52
CA ALA A 171 -11.60 12.26 -7.72
C ALA A 171 -12.57 13.43 -7.93
N GLY A 172 -13.86 13.15 -8.19
CA GLY A 172 -14.85 14.16 -8.56
C GLY A 172 -14.65 14.72 -9.98
N GLY A 173 -13.96 14.00 -10.86
CA GLY A 173 -13.68 14.42 -12.23
C GLY A 173 -12.60 13.58 -12.93
N ASN A 174 -12.30 13.93 -14.18
CA ASN A 174 -11.22 13.28 -14.93
C ASN A 174 -9.85 13.64 -14.36
N ILE A 175 -9.01 12.61 -14.24
CA ILE A 175 -7.62 12.69 -13.79
C ILE A 175 -6.74 12.79 -15.04
N SER A 176 -5.85 13.77 -15.05
CA SER A 176 -4.90 13.95 -16.16
C SER A 176 -3.92 12.77 -16.23
N SER A 177 -3.34 12.51 -17.41
CA SER A 177 -2.32 11.46 -17.57
C SER A 177 -1.09 11.72 -16.70
N THR A 178 -0.69 12.97 -16.52
CA THR A 178 0.41 13.37 -15.62
C THR A 178 0.07 13.04 -14.17
N SER A 179 -1.12 13.43 -13.70
CA SER A 179 -1.55 13.16 -12.32
C SER A 179 -1.74 11.66 -12.04
N ALA A 180 -2.18 10.88 -13.04
CA ALA A 180 -2.26 9.43 -12.92
C ALA A 180 -0.88 8.78 -12.75
N LYS A 181 0.14 9.28 -13.46
CA LYS A 181 1.53 8.85 -13.29
C LYS A 181 2.09 9.22 -11.93
N GLU A 182 1.88 10.45 -11.48
CA GLU A 182 2.28 10.91 -10.15
C GLU A 182 1.63 10.07 -9.03
N CYS A 183 0.36 9.69 -9.21
CA CYS A 183 -0.32 8.76 -8.32
C CYS A 183 0.34 7.39 -8.30
N LEU A 184 0.64 6.83 -9.48
CA LEU A 184 1.26 5.51 -9.60
C LEU A 184 2.65 5.47 -8.97
N GLN A 185 3.45 6.53 -9.12
CA GLN A 185 4.81 6.65 -8.56
C GLN A 185 4.85 6.69 -7.03
N LYS A 186 3.72 6.91 -6.35
CA LYS A 186 3.65 6.84 -4.88
C LYS A 186 3.60 5.40 -4.36
N LEU A 187 3.40 4.42 -5.25
CA LEU A 187 3.40 3.02 -4.88
C LEU A 187 4.80 2.54 -4.51
N LYS A 188 4.91 1.90 -3.34
CA LYS A 188 6.12 1.21 -2.88
C LYS A 188 5.79 -0.21 -2.48
N VAL A 189 6.78 -1.09 -2.54
CA VAL A 189 6.64 -2.47 -2.11
C VAL A 189 7.78 -2.85 -1.18
N GLU A 190 7.43 -3.33 0.01
CA GLU A 190 8.35 -3.80 1.04
C GLU A 190 8.18 -5.31 1.19
N THR A 191 9.25 -6.07 0.89
CA THR A 191 9.22 -7.54 0.91
C THR A 191 10.14 -8.12 1.98
N ASP A 192 9.96 -9.42 2.22
CA ASP A 192 10.71 -10.21 3.19
C ASP A 192 10.74 -9.61 4.62
N VAL A 193 9.72 -8.83 4.99
CA VAL A 193 9.71 -8.10 6.25
C VAL A 193 9.70 -9.06 7.43
N ILE A 194 10.81 -9.08 8.17
CA ILE A 194 11.14 -10.14 9.14
C ILE A 194 10.13 -10.22 10.29
N TYR A 195 9.65 -9.06 10.78
CA TYR A 195 8.69 -9.03 11.88
C TYR A 195 7.27 -9.46 11.46
N LEU A 196 6.99 -9.60 10.16
CA LEU A 196 5.74 -10.16 9.66
C LEU A 196 5.76 -11.70 9.57
N LYS A 197 6.94 -12.34 9.66
CA LYS A 197 7.06 -13.80 9.58
C LYS A 197 6.44 -14.47 10.83
N GLU A 198 5.62 -15.50 10.62
CA GLU A 198 5.03 -16.30 11.70
C GLU A 198 6.09 -17.17 12.39
N GLY A 199 5.89 -17.47 13.69
CA GLY A 199 6.81 -18.29 14.50
C GLY A 199 8.19 -17.66 14.78
N SER A 200 8.41 -16.44 14.28
CA SER A 200 9.67 -15.74 14.38
C SER A 200 9.76 -15.03 15.74
N ASN A 201 10.75 -15.41 16.55
CA ASN A 201 11.12 -14.70 17.79
C ASN A 201 11.84 -13.38 17.48
N TYR A 202 11.85 -12.90 16.22
CA TYR A 202 12.60 -11.73 15.80
C TYR A 202 11.89 -10.41 16.09
N PHE A 203 10.57 -10.42 16.35
CA PHE A 203 9.85 -9.19 16.69
C PHE A 203 10.40 -8.53 17.96
N GLU A 204 10.57 -9.29 19.04
CA GLU A 204 11.07 -8.75 20.31
C GLU A 204 12.50 -8.17 20.20
N PRO A 205 13.49 -8.88 19.60
CA PRO A 205 14.80 -8.31 19.32
C PRO A 205 14.76 -7.04 18.48
N VAL A 206 13.97 -7.01 17.40
CA VAL A 206 13.88 -5.82 16.53
C VAL A 206 13.32 -4.63 17.31
N VAL A 207 12.22 -4.82 18.04
CA VAL A 207 11.64 -3.78 18.90
C VAL A 207 12.64 -3.32 19.96
N LYS A 208 13.35 -4.25 20.61
CA LYS A 208 14.36 -3.92 21.63
C LYS A 208 15.52 -3.14 21.04
N VAL A 209 16.03 -3.51 19.87
CA VAL A 209 17.08 -2.74 19.19
C VAL A 209 16.58 -1.33 18.91
N SER A 210 15.41 -1.16 18.29
CA SER A 210 14.82 0.15 18.04
C SER A 210 14.72 1.02 19.30
N ILE A 211 14.34 0.45 20.45
CA ILE A 211 14.30 1.15 21.75
C ILE A 211 15.70 1.40 22.33
N SER A 212 16.64 0.48 22.16
CA SER A 212 17.99 0.57 22.75
C SER A 212 18.85 1.65 22.10
N THR A 213 18.61 1.94 20.82
CA THR A 213 19.23 3.07 20.10
C THR A 213 18.70 4.43 20.54
N GLN A 214 17.68 4.50 21.41
CA GLN A 214 17.08 5.73 21.91
C GLN A 214 17.72 6.25 23.22
N ASN A 215 18.70 5.54 23.79
CA ASN A 215 19.42 5.93 25.01
C ASN A 215 20.86 6.37 24.73
#